data_AF-A0A401SK90-F1
#
_entry.id   AF-A0A401SK90-F1
#
_cell.length_a   1.000
_cell.length_b   1.000
_cell.length_c   1.000
_cell.angle_alpha   90.00
_cell.angle_beta   90.00
_cell.angle_gamma   90.00
#
_symmetry.space_group_name_H-M   'P 1'
#
loop_
_entity.id
_entity.type
_entity.pdbx_description
1 polymer ?
#
loop_
_entity_poly.entity_id
_entity_poly.type
_entity_poly.pdbx_seq_one_letter_code
_entity_poly.pdbx_strand_id
1 'polypeptide(L)'
;MPFKCMQLTDFKIQIPHSVRHKYVKAAWEKENVTEKWKETHWAKKIEARAKRAKMTDFDRYKVMKAKKMRNKIIKHELLKLKKEASKKA
;
A
#
# COMPACT_ATOMS: atom_id res chain seq x y z
N MET A 1 -14.50 22.61 -3.28
CA MET A 1 -14.12 21.30 -3.86
C MET A 1 -15.34 20.39 -3.76
N PRO A 2 -15.86 19.82 -4.85
CA PRO A 2 -17.04 18.95 -4.79
C PRO A 2 -16.77 17.68 -3.95
N PHE A 3 -17.69 17.27 -3.09
CA PHE A 3 -17.51 16.06 -2.27
C PHE A 3 -17.33 14.78 -3.12
N LYS A 4 -17.87 14.76 -4.34
CA LYS A 4 -17.74 13.64 -5.28
C LYS A 4 -16.29 13.31 -5.66
N CYS A 5 -15.38 14.28 -5.66
CA CYS A 5 -13.97 14.07 -6.00
C CYS A 5 -13.07 13.89 -4.76
N MET A 6 -13.65 13.77 -3.56
CA MET A 6 -12.92 13.57 -2.31
C MET A 6 -13.23 12.19 -1.73
N GLN A 7 -12.21 11.55 -1.18
CA GLN A 7 -12.35 10.31 -0.43
C GLN A 7 -11.86 10.57 0.99
N LEU A 8 -12.74 10.35 1.96
CA LEU A 8 -12.39 10.53 3.38
C LEU A 8 -11.37 9.47 3.79
N THR A 9 -10.48 9.87 4.70
CA THR A 9 -9.50 9.00 5.35
C THR A 9 -9.80 8.93 6.84
N ASP A 10 -9.20 7.98 7.55
CA ASP A 10 -9.40 7.82 9.00
C ASP A 10 -8.65 8.90 9.83
N PHE A 11 -7.88 9.77 9.18
CA PHE A 11 -7.12 10.83 9.85
C PHE A 11 -7.98 12.06 10.12
N LYS A 12 -8.03 12.48 11.39
CA LYS A 12 -8.73 13.69 11.83
C LYS A 12 -7.75 14.64 12.53
N ILE A 13 -7.73 15.88 12.08
CA ILE A 13 -7.00 16.98 12.71
C ILE A 13 -8.01 17.90 13.39
N GLN A 14 -7.76 18.25 14.65
CA GLN A 14 -8.64 19.16 15.40
C GLN A 14 -8.27 20.61 15.08
N ILE A 15 -9.05 21.24 14.19
CA ILE A 15 -8.92 22.66 13.84
C ILE A 15 -10.29 23.34 13.91
N PRO A 16 -10.36 24.61 14.35
CA PRO A 16 -11.57 25.42 14.19
C PRO A 16 -11.96 25.56 12.72
N HIS A 17 -13.24 25.82 12.48
CA HIS A 17 -13.73 26.08 11.13
C HIS A 17 -13.10 27.37 10.57
N SER A 18 -12.75 27.37 9.26
CA SER A 18 -12.22 28.54 8.54
C SER A 18 -10.91 29.13 9.08
N VAL A 19 -9.98 28.29 9.56
CA VAL A 19 -8.63 28.72 9.95
C VAL A 19 -7.71 29.04 8.77
N ARG A 20 -6.76 29.96 9.00
CA ARG A 20 -5.70 30.28 8.02
C ARG A 20 -4.73 29.11 7.83
N HIS A 21 -4.19 28.98 6.62
CA HIS A 21 -3.23 27.94 6.22
C HIS A 21 -2.07 27.72 7.22
N LYS A 22 -1.52 28.80 7.80
CA LYS A 22 -0.42 28.72 8.78
C LYS A 22 -0.74 27.78 9.95
N TYR A 23 -1.96 27.84 10.47
CA TYR A 23 -2.38 27.01 11.60
C TYR A 23 -2.71 25.58 11.18
N VAL A 24 -3.28 25.39 9.99
CA VAL A 24 -3.52 24.05 9.43
C VAL A 24 -2.21 23.31 9.21
N LYS A 25 -1.20 23.99 8.65
CA LYS A 25 0.13 23.42 8.44
C LYS A 25 0.79 23.01 9.76
N ALA A 26 0.74 23.89 10.77
CA ALA A 26 1.27 23.59 12.09
C ALA A 26 0.57 22.38 12.75
N ALA A 27 -0.75 22.27 12.63
CA ALA A 27 -1.50 21.12 13.15
C ALA A 27 -1.20 19.82 12.37
N TRP A 28 -1.07 19.92 11.05
CA TRP A 28 -0.72 18.80 10.17
C TRP A 28 0.66 18.23 10.48
N GLU A 29 1.64 19.11 10.71
CA GLU A 29 3.00 18.76 11.11
C GLU A 29 3.03 18.19 12.54
N LYS A 30 2.31 18.82 13.49
CA LYS A 30 2.21 18.32 14.88
C LYS A 30 1.68 16.89 14.95
N GLU A 31 0.71 16.55 14.12
CA GLU A 31 0.10 15.22 14.12
C GLU A 31 0.82 14.20 13.20
N ASN A 32 1.89 14.61 12.50
CA ASN A 32 2.67 13.80 11.56
C ASN A 32 1.81 13.03 10.55
N VAL A 33 0.74 13.66 10.04
CA VAL A 33 -0.25 12.99 9.18
C VAL A 33 0.38 12.47 7.89
N THR A 34 1.39 13.16 7.35
CA THR A 34 2.12 12.73 6.14
C THR A 34 2.82 11.38 6.34
N GLU A 35 3.45 11.17 7.50
CA GLU A 35 4.19 9.94 7.81
C GLU A 35 3.20 8.80 8.05
N LYS A 36 2.20 9.04 8.89
CA LYS A 36 1.12 8.09 9.13
C LYS A 36 0.42 7.68 7.83
N TRP A 37 0.15 8.64 6.94
CA TRP A 37 -0.42 8.37 5.62
C TRP A 37 0.48 7.45 4.81
N LYS A 38 1.79 7.76 4.67
CA LYS A 38 2.76 6.94 3.93
C LYS A 38 2.87 5.51 4.47
N GLU A 39 2.71 5.32 5.77
CA GLU A 39 2.73 4.00 6.40
C GLU A 39 1.46 3.18 6.11
N THR A 40 0.33 3.83 5.83
CA THR A 40 -0.91 3.13 5.55
C THR A 40 -0.80 2.18 4.34
N HIS A 41 -1.53 1.07 4.39
CA HIS A 41 -1.62 0.16 3.27
C HIS A 41 -2.27 0.82 2.04
N TRP A 42 -3.13 1.83 2.22
CA TRP A 42 -3.74 2.58 1.13
C TRP A 42 -2.68 3.39 0.36
N ALA A 43 -1.87 4.19 1.05
CA ALA A 43 -0.80 4.95 0.40
C ALA A 43 0.21 4.03 -0.29
N LYS A 44 0.64 2.96 0.38
CA LYS A 44 1.53 1.94 -0.20
C LYS A 44 0.95 1.30 -1.46
N LYS A 45 -0.37 1.09 -1.53
CA LYS A 45 -1.07 0.56 -2.72
C LYS A 45 -1.08 1.56 -3.87
N ILE A 46 -1.30 2.85 -3.59
CA ILE A 46 -1.22 3.93 -4.59
C ILE A 46 0.20 4.01 -5.14
N GLU A 47 1.20 4.01 -4.27
CA GLU A 47 2.61 4.07 -4.64
C GLU A 47 3.03 2.84 -5.47
N ALA A 48 2.61 1.64 -5.07
CA ALA A 48 2.87 0.42 -5.83
C ALA A 48 2.23 0.45 -7.23
N ARG A 49 1.04 1.04 -7.38
CA ARG A 49 0.40 1.24 -8.68
C ARG A 49 1.20 2.21 -9.55
N ALA A 50 1.65 3.33 -8.97
CA ALA A 50 2.49 4.30 -9.67
C ALA A 50 3.83 3.69 -10.11
N LYS A 51 4.49 2.90 -9.25
CA LYS A 51 5.73 2.18 -9.58
C LYS A 51 5.54 1.19 -10.72
N ARG A 52 4.44 0.43 -10.73
CA ARG A 52 4.12 -0.49 -11.83
C ARG A 52 3.87 0.25 -13.15
N ALA A 53 3.16 1.37 -13.11
CA ALA A 53 2.91 2.19 -14.30
C ALA A 53 4.21 2.76 -14.89
N LYS A 54 5.19 3.11 -14.05
CA LYS A 54 6.51 3.62 -14.46
C LYS A 54 7.53 2.52 -14.81
N MET A 55 7.17 1.24 -14.73
CA MET A 55 8.11 0.14 -14.88
C MET A 55 8.58 -0.04 -16.33
N THR A 56 9.91 -0.09 -16.52
CA THR A 56 10.54 -0.31 -17.83
C THR A 56 10.47 -1.78 -18.25
N ASP A 57 10.71 -2.07 -19.53
CA ASP A 57 10.64 -3.43 -20.05
C ASP A 57 11.65 -4.38 -19.38
N PHE A 58 12.89 -3.91 -19.18
CA PHE A 58 13.92 -4.69 -18.49
C PHE A 58 13.52 -5.02 -17.04
N ASP A 59 12.86 -4.10 -16.35
CA ASP A 59 12.33 -4.35 -15.01
C ASP A 59 11.22 -5.41 -15.02
N ARG A 60 10.36 -5.43 -16.04
CA ARG A 60 9.33 -6.47 -16.19
C ARG A 60 9.96 -7.84 -16.40
N TYR A 61 11.03 -7.94 -17.18
CA TYR A 61 11.76 -9.19 -17.37
C TYR A 61 12.33 -9.72 -16.04
N LYS A 62 13.00 -8.87 -15.26
CA LYS A 62 13.52 -9.22 -13.92
C LYS A 62 12.40 -9.70 -12.99
N VAL A 63 11.27 -8.97 -12.94
CA VAL A 63 10.10 -9.33 -12.14
C VAL A 63 9.53 -10.68 -12.56
N MET A 64 9.43 -10.96 -13.86
CA MET A 64 8.93 -12.23 -14.39
C MET A 64 9.78 -13.42 -13.93
N LYS A 65 11.11 -13.33 -14.06
CA LYS A 65 12.02 -14.41 -13.65
C LYS A 65 11.96 -14.65 -12.15
N ALA A 66 12.01 -13.60 -11.33
CA ALA A 66 11.91 -13.69 -9.87
C ALA A 66 10.56 -14.29 -9.43
N LYS A 67 9.45 -13.84 -10.04
CA LYS A 67 8.10 -14.34 -9.75
C LYS A 67 7.95 -15.82 -10.11
N LYS A 68 8.52 -16.26 -11.24
CA LYS A 68 8.49 -17.67 -11.66
C LYS A 68 9.18 -18.57 -10.63
N MET A 69 10.36 -18.18 -10.14
CA MET A 69 11.10 -18.94 -9.13
C MET A 69 10.33 -19.00 -7.80
N ARG A 70 9.86 -17.85 -7.31
CA ARG A 70 9.06 -17.76 -6.08
C ARG A 70 7.83 -18.68 -6.14
N ASN A 71 7.08 -18.63 -7.25
CA ASN A 71 5.88 -19.43 -7.40
C ASN A 71 6.18 -20.95 -7.44
N LYS A 72 7.32 -21.36 -8.01
CA LYS A 72 7.73 -22.77 -8.00
C LYS A 72 7.97 -23.27 -6.57
N ILE A 73 8.69 -22.48 -5.75
CA ILE A 73 8.95 -22.81 -4.34
C ILE A 73 7.64 -22.91 -3.56
N ILE A 74 6.78 -21.88 -3.67
CA ILE A 74 5.48 -21.86 -2.97
C ILE A 74 4.64 -23.07 -3.39
N LYS A 75 4.56 -23.39 -4.68
CA LYS A 75 3.78 -24.54 -5.16
C LYS A 75 4.27 -25.85 -4.57
N HIS A 76 5.59 -26.06 -4.53
CA HIS A 76 6.18 -27.28 -3.99
C HIS A 76 5.86 -27.44 -2.49
N GLU A 77 6.00 -26.36 -1.72
CA GLU A 77 5.68 -26.37 -0.29
C GLU A 77 4.18 -26.60 -0.04
N LEU A 78 3.32 -25.93 -0.80
CA LEU A 78 1.87 -26.11 -0.71
C LEU A 78 1.45 -27.56 -1.01
N LEU A 79 2.10 -28.22 -1.98
CA LEU A 79 1.83 -29.63 -2.29
C LEU A 79 2.25 -30.56 -1.15
N LYS A 80 3.37 -30.29 -0.47
CA LYS A 80 3.79 -31.04 0.72
C LYS A 80 2.77 -30.90 1.85
N LEU A 81 2.40 -29.67 2.19
CA LEU A 81 1.40 -29.38 3.22
C LEU A 81 0.05 -30.04 2.93
N LYS A 82 -0.39 -30.04 1.67
CA LYS A 82 -1.61 -30.75 1.26
C LYS A 82 -1.51 -32.26 1.45
N LYS A 83 -0.37 -32.86 1.11
CA LYS A 83 -0.12 -34.30 1.30
C LYS A 83 -0.09 -34.68 2.78
N GLU A 84 0.45 -33.82 3.64
CA GLU A 84 0.45 -34.03 5.09
C GLU A 84 -0.95 -33.87 5.69
N ALA A 85 -1.71 -32.86 5.25
CA ALA A 85 -3.09 -32.67 5.68
C ALA A 85 -3.98 -33.86 5.30
N SER A 86 -3.82 -34.43 4.10
CA SER A 86 -4.59 -35.62 3.67
C SER A 86 -4.16 -36.93 4.33
N LYS A 87 -3.00 -36.95 5.01
CA LYS A 87 -2.54 -38.11 5.81
C LYS A 87 -3.01 -38.04 7.26
N LYS A 88 -3.35 -36.84 7.75
CA LYS A 88 -3.87 -36.61 9.11
C LYS A 88 -5.40 -36.73 9.19
N ALA A 89 -6.09 -36.55 8.07
CA ALA A 89 -7.48 -36.95 7.89
C ALA A 89 -7.56 -38.46 7.62
#